data_AF-A0A0S3SW08-F1
#
_entry.id   AF-A0A0S3SW08-F1
#
_cell.length_a   1.000
_cell.length_b   1.000
_cell.length_c   1.000
_cell.angle_alpha   90.00
_cell.angle_beta   90.00
_cell.angle_gamma   90.00
#
_symmetry.space_group_name_H-M   'P 1'
#
loop_
_entity.id
_entity.type
_entity.pdbx_description
1 polymer ?
#
loop_
_entity_poly.entity_id
_entity_poly.type
_entity_poly.pdbx_seq_one_letter_code
_entity_poly.pdbx_strand_id
1 'polypeptide(L)' 'MTLIRRELARYVVERMDVDLWDKVLDPDNVYRRQLIDQVVSTALPESKSPEQVSAAVKAFMTADLPHELIELLEKIV' A
#
# COMPACT_ATOMS: atom_id res chain seq x y z
N MET A 1 -9.37 -17.59 -6.08
CA MET A 1 -9.05 -16.37 -6.88
C MET A 1 -8.60 -15.17 -6.02
N THR A 2 -8.01 -15.36 -4.83
CA THR A 2 -7.53 -14.28 -3.93
C THR A 2 -6.01 -14.23 -3.76
N LEU A 3 -5.26 -15.24 -4.25
CA LEU A 3 -3.81 -15.35 -4.03
C LEU A 3 -3.00 -14.31 -4.84
N ILE A 4 -3.36 -14.07 -6.11
CA ILE A 4 -2.62 -13.18 -7.02
C ILE A 4 -2.52 -11.74 -6.48
N ARG A 5 -3.54 -11.27 -5.75
CA ARG A 5 -3.61 -9.88 -5.26
C ARG A 5 -2.70 -9.61 -4.07
N ARG A 6 -2.40 -10.63 -3.27
CA ARG A 6 -1.48 -10.51 -2.14
C ARG A 6 -0.05 -10.36 -2.61
N GLU A 7 0.34 -11.13 -3.62
CA GLU A 7 1.67 -11.01 -4.21
C GLU A 7 1.87 -9.66 -4.90
N LEU A 8 0.84 -9.13 -5.57
CA LEU A 8 0.91 -7.79 -6.15
C LEU A 8 1.09 -6.70 -5.08
N ALA A 9 0.35 -6.76 -3.97
CA ALA A 9 0.49 -5.80 -2.86
C ALA A 9 1.91 -5.84 -2.27
N ARG A 10 2.43 -7.05 -2.02
CA ARG A 10 3.80 -7.23 -1.53
C ARG A 10 4.82 -6.70 -2.52
N TYR A 11 4.65 -7.01 -3.80
CA TYR A 11 5.54 -6.54 -4.86
C TYR A 11 5.60 -5.01 -4.95
N VAL A 12 4.45 -4.32 -4.85
CA VAL A 12 4.39 -2.85 -4.87
C VAL A 12 5.15 -2.26 -3.66
N VAL A 13 4.94 -2.84 -2.48
CA VAL A 13 5.64 -2.43 -1.25
C VAL A 13 7.15 -2.70 -1.33
N GLU A 14 7.57 -3.86 -1.84
CA GLU A 14 8.98 -4.22 -2.00
C GLU A 14 9.71 -3.38 -3.03
N ARG A 15 9.02 -2.99 -4.12
CA ARG A 15 9.59 -2.13 -5.16
C ARG A 15 9.85 -0.72 -4.68
N MET A 16 9.03 -0.21 -3.75
CA MET A 16 9.12 1.16 -3.22
C MET A 16 9.19 2.25 -4.31
N ASP A 17 8.66 1.94 -5.49
CA ASP A 17 8.78 2.75 -6.70
C ASP A 17 7.63 3.76 -6.75
N VAL A 18 7.95 5.04 -6.85
CA VAL A 18 6.96 6.13 -6.79
C VAL A 18 6.04 6.10 -8.01
N ASP A 19 6.56 5.87 -9.21
CA ASP A 19 5.76 5.79 -10.44
C ASP A 19 4.80 4.60 -10.39
N LEU A 20 5.24 3.48 -9.79
CA LEU A 20 4.38 2.33 -9.55
C LEU A 20 3.27 2.66 -8.56
N TRP A 21 3.57 3.35 -7.46
CA TRP A 21 2.59 3.78 -6.48
C TRP A 21 1.54 4.71 -7.10
N ASP A 22 1.97 5.72 -7.87
CA ASP A 22 1.07 6.64 -8.55
C ASP A 22 0.12 5.90 -9.50
N LYS A 23 0.66 4.95 -10.28
CA LYS A 23 -0.15 4.16 -11.21
C LYS A 23 -1.18 3.27 -10.50
N VAL A 24 -0.82 2.65 -9.38
CA VAL A 24 -1.74 1.74 -8.68
C VAL A 24 -2.71 2.48 -7.76
N LEU A 25 -2.34 3.66 -7.28
CA LEU A 25 -3.19 4.54 -6.48
C LEU A 25 -4.00 5.52 -7.33
N ASP A 26 -3.88 5.46 -8.66
CA ASP A 26 -4.66 6.24 -9.61
C ASP A 26 -6.18 6.10 -9.32
N PRO A 27 -6.93 7.21 -9.18
CA PRO A 27 -8.37 7.18 -8.92
C PRO A 27 -9.19 6.42 -9.98
N ASP A 28 -8.74 6.37 -11.23
CA ASP A 28 -9.38 5.65 -12.33
C ASP A 28 -9.09 4.13 -12.29
N ASN A 29 -8.17 3.69 -11.42
CA ASN A 29 -7.88 2.28 -11.23
C ASN A 29 -8.98 1.57 -10.43
N VAL A 30 -9.77 0.74 -11.11
CA VAL A 30 -10.85 -0.06 -10.51
C VAL A 30 -10.39 -1.01 -9.39
N TYR A 31 -9.10 -1.35 -9.34
CA TYR A 31 -8.53 -2.22 -8.31
C TYR A 31 -7.84 -1.45 -7.17
N ARG A 32 -7.80 -0.11 -7.23
CA ARG A 32 -7.14 0.76 -6.25
C ARG A 32 -7.51 0.41 -4.82
N ARG A 33 -8.82 0.39 -4.51
CA ARG A 33 -9.30 0.11 -3.15
C ARG A 33 -8.86 -1.26 -2.67
N GLN A 34 -9.04 -2.27 -3.53
CA GLN A 34 -8.65 -3.64 -3.19
C GLN A 34 -7.14 -3.77 -2.95
N LEU A 35 -6.30 -3.05 -3.70
CA LEU A 35 -4.87 -3.05 -3.48
C LEU A 35 -4.50 -2.39 -2.15
N ILE A 36 -5.07 -1.21 -1.86
CA ILE A 36 -4.89 -0.49 -0.59
C ILE A 36 -5.24 -1.40 0.59
N ASP A 37 -6.40 -2.06 0.54
CA ASP A 37 -6.85 -2.94 1.62
C ASP A 37 -5.86 -4.09 1.86
N GLN A 38 -5.29 -4.67 0.79
CA GLN A 38 -4.28 -5.73 0.90
C GLN A 38 -2.91 -5.21 1.38
N VAL A 39 -2.54 -3.99 0.98
CA VAL A 39 -1.30 -3.35 1.43
C VAL A 39 -1.37 -3.09 2.94
N VAL A 40 -2.45 -2.47 3.41
CA VAL A 40 -2.63 -2.08 4.81
C VAL A 40 -2.89 -3.30 5.71
N SER A 41 -3.64 -4.29 5.24
CA SER A 41 -4.01 -5.45 6.08
C SER A 41 -3.04 -6.62 6.01
N THR A 42 -2.09 -6.62 5.06
CA THR A 42 -1.21 -7.78 4.85
C THR A 42 0.21 -7.38 4.51
N ALA A 43 0.45 -6.66 3.42
CA ALA A 43 1.81 -6.42 2.93
C ALA A 43 2.67 -5.59 3.90
N LEU A 44 2.11 -4.53 4.49
CA LEU A 44 2.82 -3.67 5.44
C LEU A 44 2.97 -4.29 6.83
N PRO A 45 1.94 -4.93 7.44
CA PRO A 45 2.10 -5.67 8.69
C PRO A 45 3.12 -6.82 8.61
N GLU A 46 3.24 -7.47 7.46
CA GLU A 46 4.25 -8.51 7.23
C GLU A 46 5.64 -7.93 6.89
N SER A 47 5.71 -6.66 6.46
CA SER A 47 6.97 -5.97 6.21
C SER A 47 7.67 -5.63 7.52
N LYS A 48 8.94 -6.00 7.62
CA LYS A 48 9.82 -5.64 8.74
C LYS A 48 10.75 -4.48 8.40
N SER A 49 10.59 -3.86 7.23
CA SER A 49 11.45 -2.76 6.73
C SER A 49 10.78 -1.41 7.01
N PRO A 50 11.37 -0.56 7.87
CA PRO A 50 10.89 0.80 8.11
C PRO A 50 10.84 1.63 6.83
N GLU A 51 11.73 1.34 5.87
CA GLU A 51 11.82 2.04 4.60
C GLU A 51 10.59 1.75 3.72
N GLN A 52 10.13 0.50 3.68
CA GLN A 52 8.92 0.09 2.96
C GLN A 52 7.67 0.76 3.53
N VAL A 53 7.55 0.80 4.87
CA VAL A 53 6.47 1.53 5.56
C VAL A 53 6.52 3.02 5.21
N SER A 54 7.71 3.63 5.26
CA SER A 54 7.88 5.04 4.95
C SER A 54 7.53 5.38 3.49
N ALA A 55 7.86 4.50 2.54
CA ALA A 55 7.50 4.67 1.14
C ALA A 55 5.98 4.61 0.92
N ALA A 56 5.31 3.62 1.52
CA ALA A 56 3.85 3.50 1.43
C ALA A 56 3.13 4.69 2.09
N VAL A 57 3.62 5.17 3.24
CA VAL A 57 3.06 6.37 3.91
C VAL A 57 3.16 7.58 2.99
N LYS A 58 4.32 7.82 2.37
CA LYS A 58 4.50 8.93 1.42
C LYS A 58 3.58 8.82 0.20
N ALA A 59 3.43 7.61 -0.34
CA ALA A 59 2.53 7.34 -1.45
C ALA A 59 1.07 7.65 -1.09
N PHE A 60 0.61 7.22 0.07
CA PHE A 60 -0.76 7.48 0.53
C PHE A 60 -1.00 8.96 0.83
N MET A 61 -0.01 9.67 1.39
CA MET A 61 -0.09 11.13 1.55
C MET A 61 -0.24 11.84 0.21
N THR A 62 0.52 11.41 -0.80
CA THR A 62 0.49 12.00 -2.16
C THR A 62 -0.82 11.69 -2.89
N ALA A 63 -1.38 10.50 -2.66
CA ALA A 63 -2.66 10.07 -3.23
C ALA A 63 -3.90 10.55 -2.47
N ASP A 64 -3.74 11.47 -1.51
CA ASP A 64 -4.82 12.03 -0.65
C ASP A 64 -5.64 10.94 0.08
N LEU A 65 -4.92 10.00 0.72
CA LEU A 65 -5.49 8.87 1.47
C LEU A 65 -5.20 8.98 2.98
N PRO A 66 -5.69 10.03 3.68
CA PRO A 66 -5.40 10.24 5.09
C PRO A 66 -6.06 9.21 6.01
N HIS A 67 -7.19 8.62 5.61
CA HIS A 67 -7.90 7.65 6.42
C HIS A 67 -7.13 6.32 6.51
N GLU A 68 -6.63 5.86 5.37
CA GLU A 68 -5.85 4.64 5.21
C GLU A 68 -4.51 4.73 5.97
N LEU A 69 -3.93 5.93 6.04
CA LEU A 69 -2.73 6.20 6.83
C LEU A 69 -2.98 6.00 8.33
N ILE A 70 -4.11 6.49 8.84
CA ILE A 70 -4.45 6.33 10.26
C ILE A 70 -4.61 4.84 10.59
N GLU A 71 -5.38 4.11 9.78
CA GLU A 71 -5.58 2.67 9.98
C GLU A 71 -4.26 1.89 9.92
N LEU A 72 -3.36 2.27 9.01
CA LEU A 72 -2.04 1.67 8.92
C LEU A 72 -1.22 1.90 10.20
N LEU A 73 -1.19 3.12 10.71
CA LEU A 73 -0.45 3.46 11.92
C LEU A 73 -0.97 2.69 13.14
N GLU A 74 -2.28 2.48 13.25
CA GLU A 74 -2.89 1.68 14.32
C GLU A 74 -2.47 0.20 14.27
N LYS A 75 -2.15 -0.34 13.10
CA LYS A 75 -1.75 -1.76 12.93
C LYS A 75 -0.26 -2.02 13.16
N ILE A 76 0.58 -0.98 13.08
CA ILE A 76 2.04 -1.10 13.22
C ILE A 76 2.51 -0.83 14.68
N VAL A 77 1.70 -0.10 15.47
CA VAL A 77 1.97 0.20 16.89
C VAL A 77 1.71 -0.99 17.80
#